data_AF-A0AAD1SFL9-F1
#
_entry.id   AF-A0AAD1SFL9-F1
#
_cell.length_a   1.000
_cell.length_b   1.000
_cell.length_c   1.000
_cell.angle_alpha   90.00
_cell.angle_beta   90.00
_cell.angle_gamma   90.00
#
_symmetry.space_group_name_H-M   'P 1'
#
loop_
_entity.id
_entity.type
_entity.pdbx_description
1 polymer ?
#
loop_
_entity_poly.entity_id
_entity_poly.type
_entity_poly.pdbx_seq_one_letter_code
_entity_poly.pdbx_strand_id
1 'polypeptide(L)'
;MEVSSLGTFNTQLDIILHGLECCTQVNVMVIGTYFSQTYTLQKGEMVNVTMPTNTILSGTSTFTAGTILVTSDKNICVISRVSANNGFDSSYVYPTDILGKQYYILTPTSAIPGFAQFAVVNLNTTTSLTVTLKNGPIMFNGSYMSAGSSVTVNLAPYGCAQFQLDGDLSGSTVSANQPVAVLSGHQITQKYPLYNYGYTYEQLIPTSVWGSSFLVPPLSISQRKNDTVEVIAAEKTRVRVYNKSFLLIDVNLAQGEVLQQSVSTYGLRIYTDHDVMVIYLCAGTSTSANLSLQPYMSMVIPTDMFPLSQVVNAPPGLSTRFLMMTYSDKPIIVAVDGVQLNVTWDNNLFMDWKYSWVEISINEGSHYIELLADENIWVMTYSIYGNMMNSSQIAGNNSLSFFGIHSDCSCGLISTNYITMSSVFTTSKTSISKLISNVTSTTVPGDQDDIHLVMTPLSWWDALHYCRHNYSDLLSIPNSKTQELAARVSRNITAQGLWIGLRRHQVWGYLYWTDGEAVNYINWGDGEPSDPVSDMCTIMSQTNNFTWNDACCDTKLGFICY
;
A
#
# COMPACT_ATOMS: atom_id res chain seq x y z
N MET A 1 -5.94 19.37 4.01
CA MET A 1 -5.54 20.41 3.03
C MET A 1 -6.78 21.23 2.75
N GLU A 2 -6.78 22.55 2.93
CA GLU A 2 -8.00 23.36 2.93
C GLU A 2 -7.81 24.67 2.14
N VAL A 3 -8.89 25.43 2.00
CA VAL A 3 -8.92 26.86 1.67
C VAL A 3 -9.99 27.50 2.55
N SER A 4 -9.68 28.63 3.16
CA SER A 4 -10.57 29.38 4.07
C SER A 4 -11.85 29.95 3.42
N SER A 5 -12.07 29.73 2.13
CA SER A 5 -13.17 30.30 1.33
C SER A 5 -14.54 29.68 1.60
N LEU A 6 -14.61 28.46 2.14
CA LEU A 6 -15.87 27.73 2.37
C LEU A 6 -16.48 27.96 3.77
N GLY A 7 -15.95 28.89 4.57
CA GLY A 7 -16.50 29.21 5.89
C GLY A 7 -16.43 28.06 6.91
N THR A 8 -15.43 27.19 6.77
CA THR A 8 -15.28 25.92 7.49
C THR A 8 -14.76 26.06 8.92
N PHE A 9 -15.51 26.75 9.78
CA PHE A 9 -15.21 26.90 11.21
C PHE A 9 -15.20 25.59 12.03
N ASN A 10 -15.49 24.45 11.40
CA ASN A 10 -15.69 23.14 12.03
C ASN A 10 -14.81 22.01 11.44
N THR A 11 -13.84 22.28 10.57
CA THR A 11 -12.98 21.21 10.04
C THR A 11 -12.05 20.68 11.14
N GLN A 12 -12.12 19.38 11.40
CA GLN A 12 -11.31 18.69 12.41
C GLN A 12 -10.39 17.66 11.73
N LEU A 13 -9.11 17.69 12.09
CA LEU A 13 -8.14 16.67 11.73
C LEU A 13 -7.86 15.80 12.96
N ASP A 14 -8.04 14.50 12.80
CA ASP A 14 -7.76 13.46 13.79
C ASP A 14 -6.63 12.56 13.26
N ILE A 15 -5.72 12.13 14.13
CA ILE A 15 -4.83 11.00 13.89
C ILE A 15 -5.30 9.83 14.75
N ILE A 16 -5.72 8.75 14.11
CA ILE A 16 -6.09 7.50 14.78
C ILE A 16 -4.85 6.61 14.80
N LEU A 17 -4.41 6.25 16.00
CA LEU A 17 -3.35 5.28 16.25
C LEU A 17 -3.97 3.93 16.54
N HIS A 18 -3.34 2.84 16.08
CA HIS A 18 -3.70 1.47 16.48
C HIS A 18 -2.46 0.62 16.77
N GLY A 19 -2.42 0.01 17.97
CA GLY A 19 -1.33 -0.87 18.40
C GLY A 19 -1.40 -2.26 17.78
N LEU A 20 -0.35 -2.67 17.05
CA LEU A 20 -0.24 -4.04 16.52
C LEU A 20 0.34 -5.02 17.56
N GLU A 21 1.03 -4.48 18.57
CA GLU A 21 1.67 -5.21 19.66
C GLU A 21 1.27 -4.65 21.04
N CYS A 22 1.45 -5.45 22.11
CA CYS A 22 1.35 -4.92 23.47
C CYS A 22 2.38 -3.85 23.75
N CYS A 23 1.96 -2.92 24.61
CA CYS A 23 2.83 -2.12 25.44
C CYS A 23 3.60 -1.06 24.64
N THR A 24 3.10 -0.76 23.44
CA THR A 24 3.75 0.02 22.37
C THR A 24 3.73 1.50 22.70
N GLN A 25 4.90 2.12 22.85
CA GLN A 25 5.01 3.56 23.07
C GLN A 25 4.82 4.30 21.76
N VAL A 26 3.97 5.34 21.77
CA VAL A 26 3.75 6.21 20.61
C VAL A 26 3.79 7.66 21.06
N ASN A 27 4.62 8.50 20.44
CA ASN A 27 4.60 9.95 20.66
C ASN A 27 4.08 10.67 19.40
N VAL A 28 3.11 11.56 19.60
CA VAL A 28 2.49 12.40 18.57
C VAL A 28 2.74 13.88 18.87
N MET A 29 3.40 14.62 17.98
CA MET A 29 3.75 16.04 18.21
C MET A 29 3.69 16.93 16.97
N VAL A 30 3.37 18.22 17.11
CA VAL A 30 3.23 19.16 15.98
C VAL A 30 4.39 20.15 15.94
N ILE A 31 5.24 20.06 14.90
CA ILE A 31 6.45 20.92 14.75
C ILE A 31 6.04 22.39 14.60
N GLY A 32 6.84 23.25 15.24
CA GLY A 32 6.55 24.68 15.36
C GLY A 32 5.51 25.01 16.44
N THR A 33 5.06 24.03 17.23
CA THR A 33 4.10 24.23 18.33
C THR A 33 4.57 23.51 19.61
N TYR A 34 3.81 23.69 20.70
CA TYR A 34 4.01 22.97 21.97
C TYR A 34 3.18 21.68 22.09
N PHE A 35 2.43 21.28 21.05
CA PHE A 35 1.63 20.05 21.10
C PHE A 35 2.53 18.83 21.01
N SER A 36 2.57 18.02 22.07
CA SER A 36 3.16 16.69 22.13
C SER A 36 2.35 15.85 23.12
N GLN A 37 1.97 14.64 22.72
CA GLN A 37 1.24 13.66 23.54
C GLN A 37 1.88 12.29 23.37
N THR A 38 1.88 11.48 24.43
CA THR A 38 2.47 10.12 24.42
C THR A 38 1.44 9.12 24.93
N TYR A 39 1.37 7.97 24.26
CA TYR A 39 0.43 6.88 24.54
C TYR A 39 1.19 5.55 24.66
N THR A 40 0.60 4.60 25.40
CA THR A 40 1.10 3.22 25.50
C THR A 40 -0.01 2.27 25.05
N LEU A 41 0.03 1.86 23.78
CA LEU A 41 -1.02 1.07 23.15
C LEU A 41 -0.88 -0.43 23.43
N GLN A 42 -2.00 -1.10 23.72
CA GLN A 42 -2.12 -2.56 23.68
C GLN A 42 -2.31 -3.06 22.22
N LYS A 43 -2.12 -4.37 22.00
CA LYS A 43 -2.52 -5.00 20.73
C LYS A 43 -4.04 -4.87 20.57
N GLY A 44 -4.50 -4.29 19.46
CA GLY A 44 -5.92 -4.04 19.20
C GLY A 44 -6.44 -2.71 19.77
N GLU A 45 -5.64 -1.95 20.53
CA GLU A 45 -6.08 -0.68 21.10
C GLU A 45 -6.02 0.44 20.07
N MET A 46 -7.11 1.21 19.97
CA MET A 46 -7.15 2.48 19.23
C MET A 46 -7.14 3.68 20.15
N VAL A 47 -6.37 4.70 19.77
CA VAL A 47 -6.43 6.04 20.36
C VAL A 47 -6.71 7.06 19.26
N ASN A 48 -7.76 7.88 19.43
CA ASN A 48 -8.02 9.02 18.57
C ASN A 48 -7.32 10.27 19.13
N VAL A 49 -6.40 10.85 18.37
CA VAL A 49 -5.64 12.04 18.74
C VAL A 49 -6.13 13.21 17.90
N THR A 50 -6.99 14.05 18.49
CA THR A 50 -7.48 15.28 17.83
C THR A 50 -6.39 16.34 17.75
N MET A 51 -6.25 16.94 16.57
CA MET A 51 -5.18 17.88 16.27
C MET A 51 -5.53 19.34 16.55
N PRO A 52 -4.53 20.20 16.86
CA PRO A 52 -4.69 21.64 16.83
C PRO A 52 -5.18 22.12 15.46
N THR A 53 -6.07 23.10 15.42
CA THR A 53 -6.66 23.62 14.16
C THR A 53 -5.63 24.21 13.20
N ASN A 54 -4.48 24.66 13.69
CA ASN A 54 -3.37 25.17 12.88
C ASN A 54 -2.50 24.07 12.20
N THR A 55 -2.93 22.80 12.26
CA THR A 55 -2.30 21.70 11.51
C THR A 55 -2.82 21.57 10.07
N ILE A 56 -3.99 22.16 9.77
CA ILE A 56 -4.61 22.08 8.45
C ILE A 56 -3.98 23.14 7.54
N LEU A 57 -3.16 22.70 6.59
CA LEU A 57 -2.56 23.56 5.56
C LEU A 57 -3.66 24.26 4.73
N SER A 58 -3.48 25.55 4.44
CA SER A 58 -4.44 26.38 3.70
C SER A 58 -3.75 27.33 2.72
N GLY A 59 -4.18 27.33 1.46
CA GLY A 59 -3.62 28.14 0.38
C GLY A 59 -2.46 27.48 -0.38
N THR A 60 -1.72 28.27 -1.17
CA THR A 60 -0.69 27.77 -2.09
C THR A 60 0.71 28.33 -1.79
N SER A 61 1.34 27.80 -0.74
CA SER A 61 2.65 28.25 -0.30
C SER A 61 3.50 27.13 0.31
N THR A 62 4.73 27.48 0.67
CA THR A 62 5.58 26.70 1.57
C THR A 62 5.29 27.00 3.03
N PHE A 63 5.29 25.97 3.88
CA PHE A 63 5.07 26.03 5.32
C PHE A 63 6.25 25.38 6.07
N THR A 64 6.48 25.78 7.33
CA THR A 64 7.59 25.25 8.17
C THR A 64 7.12 24.80 9.57
N ALA A 65 5.81 24.59 9.73
CA ALA A 65 5.14 24.22 10.97
C ALA A 65 3.73 23.68 10.66
N GLY A 66 3.06 23.07 11.65
CA GLY A 66 1.69 22.53 11.53
C GLY A 66 1.63 21.05 11.08
N THR A 67 2.72 20.56 10.51
CA THR A 67 3.08 19.15 10.34
C THR A 67 2.91 18.35 11.68
N ILE A 68 2.24 17.16 11.69
CA ILE A 68 1.94 16.26 12.86
C ILE A 68 2.78 14.93 12.98
N LEU A 69 3.91 14.87 13.71
CA LEU A 69 4.85 13.73 13.83
C LEU A 69 4.24 12.59 14.63
N VAL A 70 4.42 11.35 14.18
CA VAL A 70 4.19 10.11 14.95
C VAL A 70 5.48 9.29 14.99
N THR A 71 6.00 9.00 16.20
CA THR A 71 7.09 8.03 16.42
C THR A 71 6.57 6.86 17.25
N SER A 72 7.16 5.67 17.08
CA SER A 72 6.90 4.53 17.96
C SER A 72 8.18 3.71 18.22
N ASP A 73 8.16 2.91 19.28
CA ASP A 73 9.18 1.90 19.58
C ASP A 73 8.91 0.55 18.91
N LYS A 74 7.72 0.37 18.31
CA LYS A 74 7.26 -0.86 17.66
C LYS A 74 6.40 -0.57 16.42
N ASN A 75 5.82 -1.62 15.84
CA ASN A 75 4.90 -1.51 14.72
C ASN A 75 3.49 -1.06 15.17
N ILE A 76 2.98 -0.02 14.52
CA ILE A 76 1.62 0.51 14.67
C ILE A 76 0.96 0.72 13.30
N CYS A 77 -0.36 0.83 13.30
CA CYS A 77 -1.11 1.42 12.19
C CYS A 77 -1.45 2.89 12.54
N VAL A 78 -1.37 3.77 11.54
CA VAL A 78 -1.67 5.21 11.68
C VAL A 78 -2.59 5.62 10.53
N ILE A 79 -3.73 6.21 10.87
CA ILE A 79 -4.74 6.70 9.92
C ILE A 79 -4.96 8.18 10.20
N SER A 80 -4.86 9.03 9.18
CA SER A 80 -5.36 10.41 9.28
C SER A 80 -6.81 10.47 8.85
N ARG A 81 -7.65 11.22 9.58
CA ARG A 81 -9.06 11.46 9.24
C ARG A 81 -9.35 12.96 9.25
N VAL A 82 -9.91 13.47 8.16
CA VAL A 82 -10.42 14.85 8.07
C VAL A 82 -11.93 14.79 8.13
N SER A 83 -12.52 15.37 9.18
CA SER A 83 -13.97 15.50 9.36
C SER A 83 -14.39 16.94 9.09
N ALA A 84 -15.42 17.14 8.27
CA ALA A 84 -16.03 18.44 7.97
C ALA A 84 -17.56 18.34 7.95
N ASN A 85 -18.26 19.48 7.94
CA ASN A 85 -19.74 19.56 8.01
C ASN A 85 -20.51 18.69 6.98
N ASN A 86 -19.87 18.30 5.86
CA ASN A 86 -20.52 17.61 4.74
C ASN A 86 -20.08 16.13 4.59
N GLY A 87 -18.97 15.74 5.19
CA GLY A 87 -18.27 14.48 4.90
C GLY A 87 -17.06 14.32 5.79
N PHE A 88 -16.62 13.08 6.01
CA PHE A 88 -15.25 12.81 6.43
C PHE A 88 -14.58 11.95 5.37
N ASP A 89 -13.27 12.06 5.27
CA ASP A 89 -12.46 11.11 4.50
C ASP A 89 -11.24 10.71 5.32
N SER A 90 -10.69 9.55 5.01
CA SER A 90 -9.57 8.95 5.72
C SER A 90 -8.42 8.66 4.76
N SER A 91 -7.22 8.51 5.28
CA SER A 91 -6.05 8.13 4.50
C SER A 91 -5.12 7.33 5.39
N TYR A 92 -4.41 6.36 4.82
CA TYR A 92 -3.24 5.83 5.51
C TYR A 92 -2.20 6.91 5.68
N VAL A 93 -1.50 6.81 6.80
CA VAL A 93 -0.18 7.39 6.95
C VAL A 93 0.83 6.30 6.61
N TYR A 94 1.54 6.47 5.50
CA TYR A 94 2.58 5.51 5.14
C TYR A 94 3.86 5.69 5.99
N PRO A 95 4.50 4.59 6.42
CA PRO A 95 5.79 4.62 7.12
C PRO A 95 6.93 5.21 6.27
N THR A 96 8.07 5.48 6.92
CA THR A 96 9.23 6.23 6.39
C THR A 96 9.86 5.63 5.13
N ASP A 97 10.00 4.32 5.16
CA ASP A 97 10.79 3.44 4.31
C ASP A 97 10.17 3.23 2.93
N ILE A 98 8.84 3.16 2.85
CA ILE A 98 8.10 3.09 1.57
C ILE A 98 7.86 4.46 0.90
N LEU A 99 8.36 5.56 1.47
CA LEU A 99 8.33 6.86 0.80
C LEU A 99 9.42 6.95 -0.26
N GLY A 100 9.09 7.59 -1.38
CA GLY A 100 9.96 7.62 -2.55
C GLY A 100 10.27 9.03 -3.03
N LYS A 101 10.92 9.09 -4.19
CA LYS A 101 11.44 10.33 -4.77
C LYS A 101 10.67 10.82 -5.99
N GLN A 102 9.75 10.00 -6.51
CA GLN A 102 9.00 10.26 -7.73
C GLN A 102 7.53 9.92 -7.50
N TYR A 103 6.65 10.90 -7.74
CA TYR A 103 5.20 10.76 -7.62
C TYR A 103 4.51 11.39 -8.82
N TYR A 104 3.41 10.79 -9.24
CA TYR A 104 2.43 11.42 -10.12
C TYR A 104 1.21 11.83 -9.30
N ILE A 105 0.74 13.04 -9.52
CA ILE A 105 -0.47 13.58 -8.89
C ILE A 105 -1.70 13.01 -9.59
N LEU A 106 -2.74 12.73 -8.81
CA LEU A 106 -4.08 12.36 -9.26
C LEU A 106 -5.09 13.02 -8.33
N THR A 107 -6.01 13.81 -8.87
CA THR A 107 -6.98 14.62 -8.11
C THR A 107 -8.39 14.41 -8.67
N PRO A 108 -9.37 13.99 -7.86
CA PRO A 108 -10.72 13.75 -8.36
C PRO A 108 -11.38 15.03 -8.88
N THR A 109 -11.97 14.94 -10.07
CA THR A 109 -12.74 16.04 -10.67
C THR A 109 -14.06 16.27 -9.94
N SER A 110 -14.48 17.53 -9.77
CA SER A 110 -15.77 17.87 -9.17
C SER A 110 -16.70 18.61 -10.13
N ALA A 111 -18.01 18.41 -9.95
CA ALA A 111 -19.06 19.14 -10.68
C ALA A 111 -19.40 20.51 -10.08
N ILE A 112 -18.82 20.88 -8.93
CA ILE A 112 -19.07 22.14 -8.22
C ILE A 112 -17.75 22.85 -7.84
N PRO A 113 -17.75 24.20 -7.74
CA PRO A 113 -16.52 24.97 -7.54
C PRO A 113 -15.73 24.56 -6.29
N GLY A 114 -14.43 24.36 -6.47
CA GLY A 114 -13.51 23.91 -5.43
C GLY A 114 -12.14 23.62 -6.06
N PHE A 115 -11.12 23.49 -5.22
CA PHE A 115 -9.77 23.28 -5.71
C PHE A 115 -9.36 21.80 -5.66
N ALA A 116 -8.90 21.28 -6.80
CA ALA A 116 -7.98 20.15 -6.84
C ALA A 116 -6.68 20.55 -6.14
N GLN A 117 -6.12 19.65 -5.35
CA GLN A 117 -4.99 20.01 -4.48
C GLN A 117 -4.09 18.83 -4.16
N PHE A 118 -2.80 19.12 -3.98
CA PHE A 118 -1.87 18.21 -3.35
C PHE A 118 -0.91 18.96 -2.41
N ALA A 119 -0.39 18.25 -1.43
CA ALA A 119 0.66 18.70 -0.54
C ALA A 119 1.85 17.76 -0.65
N VAL A 120 3.03 18.31 -0.90
CA VAL A 120 4.31 17.60 -0.78
C VAL A 120 4.91 17.98 0.57
N VAL A 121 5.35 17.00 1.34
CA VAL A 121 5.84 17.24 2.70
C VAL A 121 7.16 16.51 2.92
N ASN A 122 8.11 17.26 3.44
CA ASN A 122 9.51 16.87 3.55
C ASN A 122 9.82 16.22 4.90
N LEU A 123 10.72 15.23 4.88
CA LEU A 123 11.25 14.54 6.05
C LEU A 123 12.29 15.41 6.83
N ASN A 124 13.25 14.75 7.48
CA ASN A 124 14.25 15.30 8.38
C ASN A 124 15.48 16.00 7.76
N THR A 125 15.66 15.92 6.45
CA THR A 125 16.74 16.60 5.72
C THR A 125 16.27 17.91 5.09
N THR A 126 17.19 18.77 4.64
CA THR A 126 16.82 19.83 3.68
C THR A 126 16.67 19.20 2.30
N THR A 127 15.50 19.35 1.70
CA THR A 127 15.13 18.64 0.46
C THR A 127 14.78 19.65 -0.63
N SER A 128 15.29 19.38 -1.83
CA SER A 128 14.95 20.13 -3.03
C SER A 128 14.06 19.24 -3.90
N LEU A 129 12.89 19.75 -4.26
CA LEU A 129 11.92 19.05 -5.08
C LEU A 129 11.48 19.91 -6.27
N THR A 130 11.34 19.28 -7.41
CA THR A 130 10.79 19.88 -8.62
C THR A 130 9.37 19.40 -8.81
N VAL A 131 8.41 20.33 -8.82
CA VAL A 131 7.05 20.08 -9.27
C VAL A 131 6.95 20.51 -10.73
N THR A 132 6.45 19.63 -11.59
CA THR A 132 6.10 19.97 -12.99
C THR A 132 4.60 19.83 -13.15
N LEU A 133 3.94 20.92 -13.57
CA LEU A 133 2.50 20.94 -13.75
C LEU A 133 2.11 20.42 -15.13
N LYS A 134 1.15 19.50 -15.20
CA LYS A 134 0.51 19.14 -16.47
C LYS A 134 -0.53 20.18 -16.88
N ASN A 135 -1.34 20.65 -15.91
CA ASN A 135 -2.43 21.59 -16.10
C ASN A 135 -2.21 22.89 -15.29
N GLY A 136 -2.96 23.94 -15.57
CA GLY A 136 -2.86 25.22 -14.88
C GLY A 136 -3.61 26.35 -15.60
N PRO A 137 -3.38 27.64 -15.25
CA PRO A 137 -2.34 28.12 -14.34
C PRO A 137 -2.71 28.01 -12.85
N ILE A 138 -1.69 27.92 -11.99
CA ILE A 138 -1.85 28.09 -10.53
C ILE A 138 -1.11 29.34 -10.05
N MET A 139 -1.44 29.77 -8.84
CA MET A 139 -0.59 30.64 -8.02
C MET A 139 0.15 29.79 -7.00
N PHE A 140 1.44 30.00 -6.82
CA PHE A 140 2.24 29.37 -5.76
C PHE A 140 3.30 30.35 -5.22
N ASN A 141 3.38 30.53 -3.90
CA ASN A 141 4.26 31.52 -3.24
C ASN A 141 4.17 32.92 -3.90
N GLY A 142 2.96 33.36 -4.27
CA GLY A 142 2.70 34.65 -4.91
C GLY A 142 3.10 34.76 -6.39
N SER A 143 3.59 33.68 -7.01
CA SER A 143 4.00 33.63 -8.43
C SER A 143 3.02 32.80 -9.26
N TYR A 144 2.73 33.24 -10.48
CA TYR A 144 1.96 32.45 -11.45
C TYR A 144 2.82 31.35 -12.08
N MET A 145 2.25 30.15 -12.18
CA MET A 145 2.82 29.00 -12.90
C MET A 145 1.83 28.52 -13.97
N SER A 146 2.32 28.25 -15.18
CA SER A 146 1.50 27.76 -16.31
C SER A 146 1.53 26.24 -16.43
N ALA A 147 0.57 25.67 -17.17
CA ALA A 147 0.65 24.28 -17.64
C ALA A 147 1.98 24.03 -18.38
N GLY A 148 2.61 22.87 -18.16
CA GLY A 148 3.93 22.52 -18.69
C GLY A 148 5.12 23.20 -18.01
N SER A 149 4.91 24.06 -17.00
CA SER A 149 6.01 24.70 -16.26
C SER A 149 6.42 23.90 -15.02
N SER A 150 7.69 24.05 -14.64
CA SER A 150 8.27 23.44 -13.44
C SER A 150 8.71 24.50 -12.43
N VAL A 151 8.52 24.24 -11.14
CA VAL A 151 9.10 25.02 -10.03
C VAL A 151 9.99 24.13 -9.18
N THR A 152 11.12 24.66 -8.74
CA THR A 152 11.96 24.02 -7.72
C THR A 152 11.65 24.65 -6.37
N VAL A 153 11.25 23.82 -5.40
CA VAL A 153 10.94 24.21 -4.03
C VAL A 153 11.97 23.59 -3.10
N ASN A 154 12.58 24.43 -2.25
CA ASN A 154 13.51 23.98 -1.22
C ASN A 154 12.76 23.96 0.11
N LEU A 155 12.55 22.77 0.66
CA LEU A 155 11.92 22.57 1.96
C LEU A 155 12.98 22.37 3.03
N ALA A 156 12.86 23.14 4.12
CA ALA A 156 13.52 22.83 5.38
C ALA A 156 12.98 21.49 5.94
N PRO A 157 13.66 20.85 6.91
CA PRO A 157 13.10 19.70 7.62
C PRO A 157 11.67 19.99 8.10
N TYR A 158 10.74 19.07 7.84
CA TYR A 158 9.32 19.17 8.21
C TYR A 158 8.54 20.29 7.51
N GLY A 159 9.14 20.88 6.46
CA GLY A 159 8.47 21.82 5.60
C GLY A 159 7.43 21.14 4.70
N CYS A 160 6.35 21.84 4.42
CA CYS A 160 5.33 21.46 3.44
C CYS A 160 5.38 22.41 2.24
N ALA A 161 4.87 21.97 1.09
CA ALA A 161 4.40 22.82 0.00
C ALA A 161 3.00 22.36 -0.43
N GLN A 162 2.03 23.28 -0.47
CA GLN A 162 0.67 23.00 -0.95
C GLN A 162 0.45 23.67 -2.31
N PHE A 163 -0.17 22.93 -3.23
CA PHE A 163 -0.49 23.36 -4.59
C PHE A 163 -1.98 23.14 -4.83
N GLN A 164 -2.65 24.10 -5.48
CA GLN A 164 -4.10 24.10 -5.67
C GLN A 164 -4.47 24.69 -7.03
N LEU A 165 -5.50 24.14 -7.68
CA LEU A 165 -6.05 24.57 -8.96
C LEU A 165 -7.57 24.42 -8.97
N ASP A 166 -8.29 25.44 -9.45
CA ASP A 166 -9.70 25.34 -9.84
C ASP A 166 -9.74 24.61 -11.19
N GLY A 167 -9.93 23.28 -11.16
CA GLY A 167 -9.69 22.39 -12.28
C GLY A 167 -9.13 21.03 -11.85
N ASP A 168 -8.19 20.47 -12.63
CA ASP A 168 -7.59 19.15 -12.43
C ASP A 168 -6.06 19.24 -12.40
N LEU A 169 -5.39 18.65 -11.40
CA LEU A 169 -3.92 18.57 -11.30
C LEU A 169 -3.34 17.23 -11.76
N SER A 170 -4.19 16.26 -12.13
CA SER A 170 -3.79 14.89 -12.45
C SER A 170 -2.77 14.81 -13.58
N GLY A 171 -1.77 13.94 -13.43
CA GLY A 171 -0.64 13.82 -14.35
C GLY A 171 0.47 14.86 -14.15
N SER A 172 0.33 15.80 -13.22
CA SER A 172 1.48 16.60 -12.72
C SER A 172 2.45 15.71 -11.95
N THR A 173 3.73 16.07 -11.88
CA THR A 173 4.78 15.23 -11.25
C THR A 173 5.51 15.93 -10.12
N VAL A 174 5.93 15.15 -9.12
CA VAL A 174 6.81 15.60 -8.02
C VAL A 174 8.09 14.74 -8.04
N SER A 175 9.23 15.39 -8.22
CA SER A 175 10.57 14.77 -8.25
C SER A 175 11.45 15.38 -7.17
N ALA A 176 11.84 14.61 -6.14
CA ALA A 176 12.60 15.08 -4.99
C ALA A 176 14.01 14.46 -4.89
N ASN A 177 14.98 15.21 -4.35
CA ASN A 177 16.34 14.67 -4.15
C ASN A 177 16.45 13.70 -2.96
N GLN A 178 15.52 13.78 -2.00
CA GLN A 178 15.31 12.84 -0.90
C GLN A 178 13.88 12.32 -0.93
N PRO A 179 13.54 11.23 -0.20
CA PRO A 179 12.16 10.78 -0.14
C PRO A 179 11.27 11.86 0.48
N VAL A 180 9.99 11.88 0.09
CA VAL A 180 8.96 12.83 0.57
C VAL A 180 7.63 12.10 0.66
N ALA A 181 6.69 12.58 1.48
CA ALA A 181 5.29 12.17 1.34
C ALA A 181 4.57 13.11 0.38
N VAL A 182 3.56 12.58 -0.32
CA VAL A 182 2.64 13.35 -1.16
C VAL A 182 1.22 12.97 -0.80
N LEU A 183 0.40 13.93 -0.42
CA LEU A 183 -1.05 13.75 -0.24
C LEU A 183 -1.77 14.48 -1.38
N SER A 184 -2.79 13.88 -1.97
CA SER A 184 -3.52 14.42 -3.10
C SER A 184 -5.03 14.31 -2.88
N GLY A 185 -5.82 15.18 -3.53
CA GLY A 185 -7.27 15.19 -3.35
C GLY A 185 -7.96 16.41 -3.95
N HIS A 186 -9.16 16.67 -3.46
CA HIS A 186 -10.00 17.79 -3.88
C HIS A 186 -10.81 18.30 -2.68
N GLN A 187 -10.96 19.62 -2.55
CA GLN A 187 -11.63 20.21 -1.38
C GLN A 187 -13.10 19.77 -1.20
N ILE A 188 -13.79 19.58 -2.32
CA ILE A 188 -15.21 19.29 -2.38
C ILE A 188 -15.51 18.52 -3.66
N THR A 189 -15.44 17.20 -3.60
CA THR A 189 -15.77 16.29 -4.70
C THR A 189 -17.27 16.07 -4.74
N GLN A 190 -17.88 16.34 -5.89
CA GLN A 190 -19.26 15.96 -6.20
C GLN A 190 -19.31 15.28 -7.56
N LYS A 191 -20.00 14.14 -7.59
CA LYS A 191 -20.37 13.41 -8.80
C LYS A 191 -21.88 13.18 -8.80
N TYR A 192 -22.44 12.79 -9.94
CA TYR A 192 -23.89 12.74 -10.12
C TYR A 192 -24.56 11.71 -9.17
N PRO A 193 -25.73 11.98 -8.56
CA PRO A 193 -26.53 13.21 -8.62
C PRO A 193 -26.00 14.30 -7.67
N LEU A 194 -26.33 15.56 -7.99
CA LEU A 194 -25.76 16.80 -7.42
C LEU A 194 -26.16 17.11 -5.95
N TYR A 195 -26.35 16.09 -5.11
CA TYR A 195 -26.75 16.23 -3.69
C TYR A 195 -25.77 15.58 -2.72
N ASN A 196 -24.95 14.65 -3.16
CA ASN A 196 -23.87 14.06 -2.36
C ASN A 196 -22.57 14.83 -2.65
N TYR A 197 -21.82 15.22 -1.64
CA TYR A 197 -20.55 15.94 -1.81
C TYR A 197 -19.69 15.84 -0.55
N GLY A 198 -18.39 15.59 -0.73
CA GLY A 198 -17.45 15.33 0.37
C GLY A 198 -16.10 16.00 0.12
N TYR A 199 -15.39 16.31 1.19
CA TYR A 199 -13.93 16.53 1.11
C TYR A 199 -13.28 15.17 0.80
N THR A 200 -12.29 15.11 -0.10
CA THR A 200 -11.65 13.83 -0.45
C THR A 200 -10.14 13.93 -0.58
N TYR A 201 -9.39 12.98 -0.02
CA TYR A 201 -7.93 12.93 -0.12
C TYR A 201 -7.35 11.53 0.17
N GLU A 202 -6.16 11.26 -0.34
CA GLU A 202 -5.38 10.05 -0.08
C GLU A 202 -3.88 10.38 -0.07
N GLN A 203 -3.08 9.70 0.76
CA GLN A 203 -1.63 9.72 0.65
C GLN A 203 -1.22 8.86 -0.54
N LEU A 204 -0.51 9.43 -1.51
CA LEU A 204 -0.08 8.72 -2.70
C LEU A 204 1.15 7.84 -2.42
N ILE A 205 1.30 6.78 -3.20
CA ILE A 205 2.50 5.93 -3.25
C ILE A 205 3.47 6.39 -4.34
N PRO A 206 4.80 6.27 -4.10
CA PRO A 206 5.80 6.60 -5.12
C PRO A 206 5.80 5.56 -6.24
N THR A 207 6.33 5.93 -7.41
CA THR A 207 6.41 5.04 -8.59
C THR A 207 7.22 3.76 -8.36
N SER A 208 7.95 3.66 -7.25
CA SER A 208 8.74 2.49 -6.85
C SER A 208 7.96 1.40 -6.11
N VAL A 209 6.70 1.63 -5.75
CA VAL A 209 5.79 0.62 -5.14
C VAL A 209 4.44 0.58 -5.86
N TRP A 210 4.44 0.94 -7.15
CA TRP A 210 3.32 0.72 -8.06
C TRP A 210 3.26 -0.75 -8.48
N GLY A 211 2.19 -1.18 -9.15
CA GLY A 211 2.05 -2.57 -9.63
C GLY A 211 1.24 -2.67 -10.91
N SER A 212 1.07 -3.89 -11.42
CA SER A 212 0.58 -4.12 -12.79
C SER A 212 -0.68 -4.99 -12.92
N SER A 213 -1.21 -5.53 -11.82
CA SER A 213 -2.42 -6.34 -11.75
C SER A 213 -3.33 -5.89 -10.61
N PHE A 214 -4.61 -5.58 -10.91
CA PHE A 214 -5.57 -5.06 -9.93
C PHE A 214 -6.95 -5.72 -10.06
N LEU A 215 -7.59 -5.95 -8.92
CA LEU A 215 -9.01 -6.25 -8.81
C LEU A 215 -9.74 -5.03 -8.27
N VAL A 216 -10.90 -4.71 -8.84
CA VAL A 216 -11.71 -3.56 -8.41
C VAL A 216 -13.14 -4.06 -8.14
N PRO A 217 -13.57 -4.18 -6.88
CA PRO A 217 -14.90 -4.65 -6.56
C PRO A 217 -15.94 -3.51 -6.68
N PRO A 218 -17.23 -3.83 -6.88
CA PRO A 218 -18.31 -2.87 -6.69
C PRO A 218 -18.74 -2.80 -5.22
N LEU A 219 -19.18 -1.63 -4.76
CA LEU A 219 -19.84 -1.49 -3.46
C LEU A 219 -21.31 -1.91 -3.58
N SER A 220 -21.83 -2.75 -2.68
CA SER A 220 -23.22 -3.24 -2.75
C SER A 220 -24.28 -2.13 -2.71
N ILE A 221 -23.95 -0.98 -2.09
CA ILE A 221 -24.79 0.22 -2.02
C ILE A 221 -24.72 1.09 -3.29
N SER A 222 -23.62 1.03 -4.05
CA SER A 222 -23.33 1.92 -5.18
C SER A 222 -23.81 1.34 -6.52
N GLN A 223 -25.03 0.82 -6.55
CA GLN A 223 -25.64 0.20 -7.75
C GLN A 223 -26.00 1.21 -8.87
N ARG A 224 -25.60 2.48 -8.71
CA ARG A 224 -25.69 3.54 -9.73
C ARG A 224 -24.29 3.72 -10.33
N LYS A 225 -24.18 3.67 -11.66
CA LYS A 225 -22.94 3.47 -12.45
C LYS A 225 -21.91 4.62 -12.45
N ASN A 226 -21.72 5.31 -11.32
CA ASN A 226 -21.03 6.59 -11.28
C ASN A 226 -19.65 6.51 -10.61
N ASP A 227 -19.40 5.50 -9.78
CA ASP A 227 -18.07 5.19 -9.25
C ASP A 227 -17.08 4.91 -10.40
N THR A 228 -15.84 5.35 -10.26
CA THR A 228 -14.79 5.19 -11.28
C THR A 228 -13.49 4.76 -10.64
N VAL A 229 -12.67 4.05 -11.41
CA VAL A 229 -11.22 4.00 -11.17
C VAL A 229 -10.51 4.94 -12.13
N GLU A 230 -9.40 5.49 -11.65
CA GLU A 230 -8.46 6.28 -12.45
C GLU A 230 -7.09 5.60 -12.40
N VAL A 231 -6.53 5.33 -13.58
CA VAL A 231 -5.28 4.61 -13.79
C VAL A 231 -4.27 5.58 -14.40
N ILE A 232 -3.09 5.73 -13.77
CA ILE A 232 -2.04 6.65 -14.22
C ILE A 232 -0.71 5.93 -14.45
N ALA A 233 -0.07 6.21 -15.58
CA ALA A 233 1.18 5.57 -16.01
C ALA A 233 2.41 6.49 -15.86
N ALA A 234 3.52 5.95 -15.36
CA ALA A 234 4.79 6.68 -15.21
C ALA A 234 5.63 6.69 -16.50
N GLU A 235 5.31 5.81 -17.44
CA GLU A 235 5.91 5.70 -18.77
C GLU A 235 4.86 5.26 -19.81
N LYS A 236 5.27 4.72 -20.97
CA LYS A 236 4.32 4.29 -22.00
C LYS A 236 3.79 2.89 -21.70
N THR A 237 2.60 2.81 -21.11
CA THR A 237 2.01 1.56 -20.62
C THR A 237 0.75 1.20 -21.38
N ARG A 238 0.64 -0.05 -21.85
CA ARG A 238 -0.65 -0.60 -22.32
C ARG A 238 -1.50 -1.00 -21.12
N VAL A 239 -2.76 -0.59 -21.11
CA VAL A 239 -3.74 -0.85 -20.06
C VAL A 239 -4.93 -1.62 -20.63
N ARG A 240 -5.22 -2.77 -20.04
CA ARG A 240 -6.29 -3.69 -20.44
C ARG A 240 -7.27 -3.83 -19.27
N VAL A 241 -8.49 -3.33 -19.42
CA VAL A 241 -9.55 -3.43 -18.40
C VAL A 241 -10.61 -4.41 -18.84
N TYR A 242 -10.90 -5.39 -18.00
CA TYR A 242 -11.92 -6.41 -18.22
C TYR A 242 -13.07 -6.24 -17.24
N ASN A 243 -14.29 -6.53 -17.69
CA ASN A 243 -15.41 -6.86 -16.82
C ASN A 243 -15.89 -8.28 -17.12
N LYS A 244 -15.84 -9.16 -16.12
CA LYS A 244 -15.99 -10.61 -16.33
C LYS A 244 -15.02 -11.06 -17.44
N SER A 245 -15.49 -11.83 -18.41
CA SER A 245 -14.69 -12.26 -19.57
C SER A 245 -14.62 -11.21 -20.71
N PHE A 246 -15.30 -10.06 -20.57
CA PHE A 246 -15.34 -9.04 -21.62
C PHE A 246 -14.22 -8.01 -21.44
N LEU A 247 -13.40 -7.83 -22.47
CA LEU A 247 -12.46 -6.72 -22.57
C LEU A 247 -13.25 -5.42 -22.83
N LEU A 248 -13.19 -4.47 -21.90
CA LEU A 248 -13.85 -3.17 -22.02
C LEU A 248 -12.94 -2.12 -22.65
N ILE A 249 -11.68 -2.09 -22.24
CA ILE A 249 -10.68 -1.09 -22.63
C ILE A 249 -9.37 -1.82 -22.98
N ASP A 250 -8.75 -1.44 -24.10
CA ASP A 250 -7.40 -1.84 -24.49
C ASP A 250 -6.72 -0.63 -25.15
N VAL A 251 -5.93 0.11 -24.36
CA VAL A 251 -5.32 1.40 -24.77
C VAL A 251 -3.84 1.44 -24.41
N ASN A 252 -3.09 2.32 -25.08
CA ASN A 252 -1.73 2.69 -24.66
C ASN A 252 -1.82 4.07 -24.02
N LEU A 253 -1.47 4.18 -22.75
CA LEU A 253 -1.30 5.45 -22.06
C LEU A 253 0.12 5.97 -22.26
N ALA A 254 0.26 7.28 -22.40
CA ALA A 254 1.53 7.99 -22.29
C ALA A 254 1.89 8.30 -20.83
N GLN A 255 3.13 8.72 -20.62
CA GLN A 255 3.62 9.21 -19.33
C GLN A 255 2.74 10.34 -18.80
N GLY A 256 2.22 10.18 -17.58
CA GLY A 256 1.31 11.14 -16.94
C GLY A 256 -0.08 11.22 -17.56
N GLU A 257 -0.45 10.33 -18.48
CA GLU A 257 -1.82 10.17 -18.97
C GLU A 257 -2.67 9.39 -17.95
N VAL A 258 -3.96 9.70 -17.90
CA VAL A 258 -4.91 9.12 -16.94
C VAL A 258 -6.10 8.51 -17.68
N LEU A 259 -6.33 7.22 -17.46
CA LEU A 259 -7.55 6.53 -17.90
C LEU A 259 -8.58 6.57 -16.76
N GLN A 260 -9.69 7.28 -16.95
CA GLN A 260 -10.87 7.14 -16.10
C GLN A 260 -11.80 6.06 -16.67
N GLN A 261 -12.21 5.09 -15.84
CA GLN A 261 -13.11 3.99 -16.23
C GLN A 261 -14.18 3.76 -15.16
N SER A 262 -15.45 3.73 -15.55
CA SER A 262 -16.57 3.45 -14.64
C SER A 262 -16.50 2.03 -14.07
N VAL A 263 -16.71 1.90 -12.76
CA VAL A 263 -16.82 0.60 -12.09
C VAL A 263 -18.18 -0.01 -12.42
N SER A 264 -18.18 -1.28 -12.80
CA SER A 264 -19.41 -2.00 -13.17
C SER A 264 -20.02 -2.72 -11.97
N THR A 265 -21.28 -3.17 -12.11
CA THR A 265 -21.95 -4.04 -11.12
C THR A 265 -21.30 -5.42 -10.94
N TYR A 266 -20.27 -5.76 -11.71
CA TYR A 266 -19.47 -6.97 -11.52
C TYR A 266 -17.96 -6.65 -11.38
N GLY A 267 -17.64 -5.46 -10.86
CA GLY A 267 -16.27 -5.01 -10.68
C GLY A 267 -15.50 -4.80 -12.00
N LEU A 268 -14.18 -4.70 -11.88
CA LEU A 268 -13.21 -4.66 -12.99
C LEU A 268 -11.98 -5.52 -12.64
N ARG A 269 -11.30 -6.05 -13.64
CA ARG A 269 -9.91 -6.53 -13.54
C ARG A 269 -9.04 -5.66 -14.44
N ILE A 270 -7.91 -5.17 -13.94
CA ILE A 270 -6.99 -4.31 -14.69
C ILE A 270 -5.65 -5.02 -14.79
N TYR A 271 -5.15 -5.16 -16.02
CA TYR A 271 -3.81 -5.68 -16.30
C TYR A 271 -3.05 -4.67 -17.15
N THR A 272 -1.79 -4.47 -16.83
CA THR A 272 -0.92 -3.51 -17.51
C THR A 272 0.40 -4.13 -17.91
N ASP A 273 1.06 -3.55 -18.92
CA ASP A 273 2.32 -4.10 -19.44
C ASP A 273 3.57 -3.58 -18.68
N HIS A 274 3.41 -2.55 -17.85
CA HIS A 274 4.37 -1.94 -16.90
C HIS A 274 3.56 -1.36 -15.72
N ASP A 275 4.19 -1.08 -14.58
CA ASP A 275 3.46 -0.71 -13.36
C ASP A 275 2.78 0.67 -13.40
N VAL A 276 1.64 0.77 -12.71
CA VAL A 276 0.74 1.94 -12.65
C VAL A 276 0.24 2.17 -11.22
N MET A 277 -0.30 3.34 -10.95
CA MET A 277 -1.15 3.58 -9.77
C MET A 277 -2.62 3.57 -10.19
N VAL A 278 -3.46 2.92 -9.37
CA VAL A 278 -4.91 2.86 -9.55
C VAL A 278 -5.59 3.42 -8.30
N ILE A 279 -6.52 4.35 -8.50
CA ILE A 279 -7.30 4.98 -7.43
C ILE A 279 -8.79 4.78 -7.70
N TYR A 280 -9.52 4.33 -6.68
CA TYR A 280 -10.97 4.24 -6.64
C TYR A 280 -11.56 5.58 -6.21
N LEU A 281 -12.55 6.06 -6.95
CA LEU A 281 -13.33 7.25 -6.64
C LEU A 281 -14.80 6.86 -6.50
N CYS A 282 -15.30 6.89 -5.25
CA CYS A 282 -16.72 6.73 -4.99
C CYS A 282 -17.45 8.04 -5.33
N ALA A 283 -18.54 7.93 -6.08
CA ALA A 283 -19.41 9.03 -6.46
C ALA A 283 -20.30 9.54 -5.31
N GLY A 284 -20.36 8.81 -4.20
CA GLY A 284 -21.36 8.97 -3.15
C GLY A 284 -22.75 8.49 -3.60
N THR A 285 -23.53 7.92 -2.68
CA THR A 285 -24.87 7.39 -3.00
C THR A 285 -25.85 7.61 -1.86
N SER A 286 -27.10 7.86 -2.22
CA SER A 286 -28.23 7.95 -1.29
C SER A 286 -29.38 7.07 -1.76
N THR A 287 -29.97 6.35 -0.81
CA THR A 287 -30.96 5.28 -1.04
C THR A 287 -32.35 5.68 -0.53
N SER A 288 -33.38 4.98 -1.01
CA SER A 288 -34.76 5.10 -0.48
C SER A 288 -34.93 4.60 0.96
N ALA A 289 -33.91 3.96 1.54
CA ALA A 289 -33.88 3.50 2.93
C ALA A 289 -33.19 4.52 3.87
N ASN A 290 -33.01 5.77 3.43
CA ASN A 290 -32.25 6.84 4.11
C ASN A 290 -30.77 6.51 4.40
N LEU A 291 -30.24 5.40 3.85
CA LEU A 291 -28.81 5.12 3.85
C LEU A 291 -28.10 6.13 2.93
N SER A 292 -27.03 6.74 3.42
CA SER A 292 -26.20 7.70 2.71
C SER A 292 -24.70 7.38 2.86
N LEU A 293 -23.96 7.59 1.78
CA LEU A 293 -22.50 7.47 1.66
C LEU A 293 -22.01 8.68 0.86
N GLN A 294 -21.02 9.42 1.38
CA GLN A 294 -20.45 10.56 0.67
C GLN A 294 -19.39 10.13 -0.36
N PRO A 295 -19.06 11.00 -1.34
CA PRO A 295 -17.94 10.76 -2.25
C PRO A 295 -16.63 10.61 -1.47
N TYR A 296 -15.75 9.74 -1.95
CA TYR A 296 -14.45 9.49 -1.32
C TYR A 296 -13.40 9.01 -2.32
N MET A 297 -12.14 9.10 -1.90
CA MET A 297 -10.96 8.62 -2.64
C MET A 297 -10.35 7.42 -1.90
N SER A 298 -9.84 6.43 -2.61
CA SER A 298 -9.14 5.27 -2.02
C SER A 298 -8.09 4.75 -2.98
N MET A 299 -6.93 4.37 -2.49
CA MET A 299 -5.99 3.56 -3.26
C MET A 299 -6.55 2.17 -3.56
N VAL A 300 -6.22 1.61 -4.73
CA VAL A 300 -6.42 0.18 -5.03
C VAL A 300 -5.05 -0.49 -5.00
N ILE A 301 -4.83 -1.42 -4.07
CA ILE A 301 -3.56 -2.13 -3.95
C ILE A 301 -3.44 -3.20 -5.08
N PRO A 302 -2.25 -3.36 -5.72
CA PRO A 302 -1.95 -4.46 -6.63
C PRO A 302 -2.14 -5.85 -6.01
N THR A 303 -2.58 -6.84 -6.80
CA THR A 303 -2.95 -8.19 -6.32
C THR A 303 -1.82 -8.97 -5.66
N ASP A 304 -0.58 -8.64 -6.01
CA ASP A 304 0.67 -9.18 -5.51
C ASP A 304 1.11 -8.58 -4.17
N MET A 305 0.52 -7.44 -3.76
CA MET A 305 0.80 -6.75 -2.49
C MET A 305 -0.38 -6.81 -1.49
N PHE A 306 -1.30 -7.77 -1.68
CA PHE A 306 -2.33 -8.10 -0.69
C PHE A 306 -1.65 -8.67 0.60
N PRO A 307 -1.87 -8.10 1.80
CA PRO A 307 -1.29 -8.60 3.05
C PRO A 307 -2.04 -9.83 3.62
N LEU A 308 -1.42 -10.57 4.54
CA LEU A 308 -2.06 -11.74 5.21
C LEU A 308 -3.06 -11.36 6.33
N SER A 309 -3.00 -10.13 6.87
CA SER A 309 -3.92 -9.63 7.90
C SER A 309 -4.07 -8.11 7.82
N GLN A 310 -5.23 -7.58 8.21
CA GLN A 310 -5.52 -6.13 8.19
C GLN A 310 -6.27 -5.67 9.45
N VAL A 311 -6.00 -4.43 9.88
CA VAL A 311 -6.68 -3.77 11.00
C VAL A 311 -7.77 -2.86 10.46
N VAL A 312 -9.04 -3.13 10.78
CA VAL A 312 -10.18 -2.32 10.35
C VAL A 312 -10.67 -1.36 11.43
N ASN A 313 -11.07 -0.14 11.03
CA ASN A 313 -11.78 0.81 11.87
C ASN A 313 -13.24 0.92 11.42
N ALA A 314 -14.17 0.81 12.36
CA ALA A 314 -15.58 1.11 12.16
C ALA A 314 -15.98 2.26 13.11
N PRO A 315 -16.12 3.50 12.62
CA PRO A 315 -16.42 4.66 13.46
C PRO A 315 -17.77 4.53 14.20
N PRO A 316 -17.85 4.98 15.48
CA PRO A 316 -19.08 4.93 16.25
C PRO A 316 -20.28 5.64 15.59
N GLY A 317 -21.45 5.03 15.73
CA GLY A 317 -22.72 5.52 15.18
C GLY A 317 -22.93 5.31 13.69
N LEU A 318 -22.01 4.64 12.97
CA LEU A 318 -22.11 4.37 11.53
C LEU A 318 -22.22 2.87 11.23
N SER A 319 -22.95 2.53 10.17
CA SER A 319 -23.01 1.15 9.67
C SER A 319 -21.83 0.91 8.73
N THR A 320 -20.78 0.28 9.25
CA THR A 320 -19.56 0.02 8.47
C THR A 320 -19.66 -1.30 7.71
N ARG A 321 -19.28 -1.24 6.42
CA ARG A 321 -19.14 -2.38 5.52
C ARG A 321 -17.67 -2.62 5.26
N PHE A 322 -17.25 -3.87 5.30
CA PHE A 322 -15.95 -4.29 4.79
C PHE A 322 -16.16 -5.31 3.68
N LEU A 323 -15.35 -5.14 2.65
CA LEU A 323 -15.33 -5.91 1.42
C LEU A 323 -13.95 -6.57 1.34
N MET A 324 -13.94 -7.89 1.38
CA MET A 324 -12.73 -8.70 1.37
C MET A 324 -12.58 -9.39 0.02
N MET A 325 -11.34 -9.49 -0.47
CA MET A 325 -10.96 -10.27 -1.63
C MET A 325 -9.67 -11.04 -1.38
N THR A 326 -9.61 -12.28 -1.83
CA THR A 326 -8.47 -13.18 -1.64
C THR A 326 -8.48 -14.29 -2.69
N TYR A 327 -7.43 -15.10 -2.74
CA TYR A 327 -7.32 -16.24 -3.65
C TYR A 327 -8.28 -17.38 -3.23
N SER A 328 -8.81 -18.14 -4.19
CA SER A 328 -9.98 -19.01 -3.97
C SER A 328 -9.81 -20.48 -4.35
N ASP A 329 -8.59 -21.00 -4.31
CA ASP A 329 -8.31 -22.44 -4.46
C ASP A 329 -8.44 -23.22 -3.13
N LYS A 330 -8.25 -22.56 -1.98
CA LYS A 330 -8.36 -23.11 -0.63
C LYS A 330 -9.66 -22.72 0.09
N PRO A 331 -10.08 -23.43 1.16
CA PRO A 331 -11.22 -23.04 1.98
C PRO A 331 -10.94 -21.76 2.78
N ILE A 332 -11.51 -20.63 2.35
CA ILE A 332 -11.22 -19.32 2.97
C ILE A 332 -11.99 -19.15 4.28
N ILE A 333 -11.25 -19.15 5.39
CA ILE A 333 -11.77 -18.92 6.73
C ILE A 333 -11.34 -17.54 7.23
N VAL A 334 -12.28 -16.68 7.58
CA VAL A 334 -12.03 -15.35 8.18
C VAL A 334 -12.21 -15.43 9.69
N ALA A 335 -11.31 -14.83 10.45
CA ALA A 335 -11.58 -14.40 11.82
C ALA A 335 -11.59 -12.88 11.92
N VAL A 336 -12.50 -12.36 12.73
CA VAL A 336 -12.55 -10.96 13.15
C VAL A 336 -12.47 -10.93 14.67
N ASP A 337 -11.45 -10.28 15.21
CA ASP A 337 -11.10 -10.27 16.64
C ASP A 337 -10.93 -11.69 17.23
N GLY A 338 -10.37 -12.60 16.43
CA GLY A 338 -10.23 -14.02 16.76
C GLY A 338 -11.53 -14.84 16.69
N VAL A 339 -12.66 -14.22 16.33
CA VAL A 339 -13.95 -14.91 16.16
C VAL A 339 -14.13 -15.31 14.69
N GLN A 340 -14.14 -16.61 14.42
CA GLN A 340 -14.39 -17.15 13.07
C GLN A 340 -15.78 -16.75 12.56
N LEU A 341 -15.83 -16.14 11.37
CA LEU A 341 -17.07 -15.78 10.69
C LEU A 341 -17.49 -16.86 9.68
N ASN A 342 -18.77 -17.25 9.73
CA ASN A 342 -19.37 -18.11 8.71
C ASN A 342 -19.82 -17.25 7.51
N VAL A 343 -18.89 -17.00 6.58
CA VAL A 343 -19.09 -16.18 5.39
C VAL A 343 -19.41 -17.03 4.15
N THR A 344 -20.34 -16.57 3.32
CA THR A 344 -20.58 -17.13 1.98
C THR A 344 -19.84 -16.27 0.96
N TRP A 345 -18.72 -16.79 0.47
CA TRP A 345 -17.94 -16.17 -0.60
C TRP A 345 -18.63 -16.33 -1.96
N ASP A 346 -18.49 -15.32 -2.82
CA ASP A 346 -18.84 -15.42 -4.25
C ASP A 346 -17.57 -15.43 -5.11
N ASN A 347 -17.51 -16.38 -6.04
CA ASN A 347 -16.36 -16.61 -6.93
C ASN A 347 -16.73 -16.25 -8.39
N ASN A 348 -17.89 -15.62 -8.62
CA ASN A 348 -18.44 -15.35 -9.96
C ASN A 348 -18.41 -13.87 -10.35
N LEU A 349 -18.10 -12.95 -9.42
CA LEU A 349 -18.02 -11.51 -9.66
C LEU A 349 -17.16 -11.19 -10.88
N PHE A 350 -15.90 -11.58 -10.84
CA PHE A 350 -14.93 -11.35 -11.92
C PHE A 350 -14.98 -12.40 -13.04
N MET A 351 -15.85 -13.43 -12.92
CA MET A 351 -15.81 -14.66 -13.73
C MET A 351 -14.38 -15.23 -13.85
N ASP A 352 -13.69 -15.29 -12.72
CA ASP A 352 -12.32 -15.76 -12.58
C ASP A 352 -12.25 -16.59 -11.30
N TRP A 353 -12.19 -17.93 -11.45
CA TRP A 353 -12.25 -18.87 -10.31
C TRP A 353 -11.00 -18.85 -9.42
N LYS A 354 -10.07 -17.94 -9.69
CA LYS A 354 -8.91 -17.64 -8.85
C LYS A 354 -9.21 -16.75 -7.66
N TYR A 355 -10.29 -15.96 -7.68
CA TYR A 355 -10.58 -14.99 -6.62
C TYR A 355 -12.00 -15.08 -6.09
N SER A 356 -12.10 -15.05 -4.77
CA SER A 356 -13.36 -14.90 -4.02
C SER A 356 -13.50 -13.46 -3.54
N TRP A 357 -14.74 -12.98 -3.44
CA TRP A 357 -15.07 -11.77 -2.69
C TRP A 357 -16.24 -12.00 -1.72
N VAL A 358 -16.32 -11.17 -0.68
CA VAL A 358 -17.49 -11.07 0.19
C VAL A 358 -17.59 -9.65 0.76
N GLU A 359 -18.81 -9.15 0.94
CA GLU A 359 -19.07 -7.87 1.64
C GLU A 359 -19.98 -8.12 2.84
N ILE A 360 -19.54 -7.69 4.02
CA ILE A 360 -20.24 -7.92 5.29
C ILE A 360 -20.23 -6.67 6.18
N SER A 361 -21.16 -6.63 7.13
CA SER A 361 -21.20 -5.60 8.18
C SER A 361 -20.39 -6.01 9.40
N ILE A 362 -19.74 -5.02 9.99
CA ILE A 362 -19.18 -5.04 11.35
C ILE A 362 -20.00 -4.13 12.26
N ASN A 363 -19.79 -4.28 13.56
CA ASN A 363 -20.25 -3.32 14.56
C ASN A 363 -19.36 -2.07 14.53
N GLU A 364 -19.58 -1.13 15.43
CA GLU A 364 -18.61 -0.07 15.73
C GLU A 364 -17.45 -0.59 16.58
N GLY A 365 -16.22 -0.12 16.32
CA GLY A 365 -15.02 -0.57 17.02
C GLY A 365 -13.73 -0.50 16.20
N SER A 366 -12.68 -1.10 16.75
CA SER A 366 -11.56 -1.62 15.96
C SER A 366 -11.77 -3.12 15.77
N HIS A 367 -11.34 -3.64 14.64
CA HIS A 367 -11.52 -5.03 14.26
C HIS A 367 -10.24 -5.57 13.63
N TYR A 368 -9.56 -6.49 14.31
CA TYR A 368 -8.40 -7.19 13.74
C TYR A 368 -8.90 -8.32 12.83
N ILE A 369 -8.56 -8.28 11.55
CA ILE A 369 -9.02 -9.24 10.54
C ILE A 369 -7.84 -10.07 10.06
N GLU A 370 -7.97 -11.38 10.21
CA GLU A 370 -7.00 -12.38 9.78
C GLU A 370 -7.72 -13.46 8.96
N LEU A 371 -7.07 -13.96 7.90
CA LEU A 371 -7.44 -15.26 7.36
C LEU A 371 -6.80 -16.34 8.21
N LEU A 372 -7.56 -17.38 8.54
CA LEU A 372 -7.08 -18.60 9.21
C LEU A 372 -6.58 -19.64 8.20
N ALA A 373 -6.29 -19.20 6.97
CA ALA A 373 -5.55 -19.90 5.94
C ALA A 373 -4.41 -18.97 5.49
N ASP A 374 -3.26 -19.51 5.12
CA ASP A 374 -2.08 -18.76 4.66
C ASP A 374 -2.28 -18.17 3.25
N GLU A 375 -3.28 -17.31 3.10
CA GLU A 375 -3.69 -16.64 1.86
C GLU A 375 -3.73 -15.12 2.00
N ASN A 376 -3.30 -14.43 0.96
CA ASN A 376 -3.22 -12.97 0.94
C ASN A 376 -4.61 -12.34 0.77
N ILE A 377 -4.96 -11.36 1.61
CA ILE A 377 -6.27 -10.70 1.68
C ILE A 377 -6.18 -9.19 1.50
N TRP A 378 -6.94 -8.66 0.54
CA TRP A 378 -7.25 -7.24 0.47
C TRP A 378 -8.61 -6.95 1.11
N VAL A 379 -8.62 -6.01 2.06
CA VAL A 379 -9.84 -5.54 2.75
C VAL A 379 -10.02 -4.06 2.48
N MET A 380 -11.10 -3.69 1.78
CA MET A 380 -11.54 -2.32 1.60
C MET A 380 -12.77 -2.08 2.49
N THR A 381 -12.93 -0.90 3.10
CA THR A 381 -14.10 -0.63 3.97
C THR A 381 -14.68 0.76 3.77
N TYR A 382 -15.98 0.91 4.05
CA TYR A 382 -16.67 2.19 3.95
C TYR A 382 -17.80 2.29 4.99
N SER A 383 -18.07 3.49 5.50
CA SER A 383 -19.14 3.72 6.48
C SER A 383 -20.38 4.35 5.83
N ILE A 384 -21.54 3.79 6.17
CA ILE A 384 -22.86 4.23 5.74
C ILE A 384 -23.57 4.90 6.92
N TYR A 385 -24.14 6.09 6.73
CA TYR A 385 -25.02 6.71 7.72
C TYR A 385 -26.50 6.40 7.47
N GLY A 386 -27.29 6.21 8.53
CA GLY A 386 -28.59 5.55 8.47
C GLY A 386 -29.86 6.41 8.52
N ASN A 387 -29.79 7.72 8.80
CA ASN A 387 -31.01 8.54 8.92
C ASN A 387 -30.77 10.04 8.63
N MET A 388 -31.07 10.47 7.41
CA MET A 388 -30.86 11.84 6.91
C MET A 388 -31.62 12.97 7.65
N MET A 389 -32.47 12.67 8.64
CA MET A 389 -33.23 13.72 9.37
C MET A 389 -32.41 14.49 10.43
N ASN A 390 -31.21 14.04 10.80
CA ASN A 390 -30.27 14.79 11.64
C ASN A 390 -29.06 15.24 10.81
N SER A 391 -28.88 16.56 10.65
CA SER A 391 -27.81 17.17 9.85
C SER A 391 -26.45 17.23 10.57
N SER A 392 -26.12 16.21 11.37
CA SER A 392 -24.98 16.22 12.31
C SER A 392 -24.17 14.91 12.32
N GLN A 393 -24.51 13.95 11.47
CA GLN A 393 -23.84 12.65 11.38
C GLN A 393 -23.51 12.32 9.92
N ILE A 394 -22.34 11.70 9.72
CA ILE A 394 -21.52 11.87 8.53
C ILE A 394 -21.00 10.51 8.06
N ALA A 395 -20.92 10.29 6.74
CA ALA A 395 -20.44 9.06 6.11
C ALA A 395 -19.23 9.33 5.21
N GLY A 396 -18.43 8.31 4.89
CA GLY A 396 -17.16 8.44 4.16
C GLY A 396 -16.33 7.16 4.09
N ASN A 397 -15.09 7.28 3.60
CA ASN A 397 -14.12 6.17 3.59
C ASN A 397 -13.45 6.01 4.94
N ASN A 398 -13.20 4.77 5.34
CA ASN A 398 -12.24 4.43 6.40
C ASN A 398 -11.03 3.78 5.73
N SER A 399 -10.49 4.43 4.69
CA SER A 399 -9.53 3.93 3.69
C SER A 399 -8.65 2.80 4.21
N LEU A 400 -8.91 1.59 3.70
CA LEU A 400 -8.41 0.34 4.27
C LEU A 400 -7.74 -0.51 3.19
N SER A 401 -6.46 -0.83 3.47
CA SER A 401 -5.40 -1.21 2.52
C SER A 401 -4.03 -1.17 3.25
N PHE A 402 -3.80 -2.07 4.21
CA PHE A 402 -2.48 -2.12 4.87
C PHE A 402 -1.41 -2.64 3.89
N PHE A 403 -0.46 -1.79 3.49
CA PHE A 403 0.81 -2.28 2.96
C PHE A 403 1.52 -3.02 4.09
N GLY A 404 1.65 -4.34 3.95
CA GLY A 404 2.34 -5.19 4.91
C GLY A 404 3.84 -4.91 4.91
N ILE A 405 4.30 -3.86 5.58
CA ILE A 405 5.72 -3.65 5.91
C ILE A 405 6.11 -4.60 7.04
N HIS A 406 6.16 -5.87 6.67
CA HIS A 406 7.39 -6.61 6.72
C HIS A 406 8.63 -5.71 6.65
N SER A 407 9.19 -5.41 7.82
CA SER A 407 10.41 -4.62 7.98
C SER A 407 11.61 -5.46 7.53
N ASP A 408 12.21 -5.13 6.40
CA ASP A 408 13.44 -5.77 5.91
C ASP A 408 14.67 -5.06 6.49
N CYS A 409 15.73 -5.81 6.80
CA CYS A 409 16.71 -5.30 7.76
C CYS A 409 17.77 -4.37 7.16
N SER A 410 18.05 -3.30 7.91
CA SER A 410 19.38 -2.71 8.00
C SER A 410 19.98 -3.05 9.36
N CYS A 411 21.18 -3.65 9.38
CA CYS A 411 21.79 -4.17 10.60
C CYS A 411 22.13 -3.05 11.60
N GLY A 412 21.33 -2.93 12.67
CA GLY A 412 21.67 -2.16 13.88
C GLY A 412 20.59 -1.19 14.38
N LEU A 413 19.93 -1.57 15.48
CA LEU A 413 19.18 -0.70 16.42
C LEU A 413 18.34 0.41 15.75
N ILE A 414 17.20 0.04 15.16
CA ILE A 414 16.28 0.98 14.50
C ILE A 414 14.98 1.10 15.31
N SER A 415 14.59 2.33 15.61
CA SER A 415 13.24 2.68 16.08
C SER A 415 12.32 2.93 14.88
N THR A 416 11.12 2.36 14.87
CA THR A 416 10.14 2.50 13.80
C THR A 416 9.51 3.90 13.77
N ASN A 417 10.18 4.81 13.07
CA ASN A 417 9.68 6.16 12.82
C ASN A 417 8.65 6.15 11.69
N TYR A 418 7.43 6.61 11.97
CA TYR A 418 6.36 6.76 10.99
C TYR A 418 6.41 8.16 10.40
N ILE A 419 6.14 8.31 9.09
CA ILE A 419 6.07 9.62 8.44
C ILE A 419 4.62 9.98 8.01
N THR A 420 3.78 10.12 9.05
CA THR A 420 3.18 11.44 9.30
C THR A 420 3.99 12.05 10.43
N MET A 421 4.35 13.33 10.47
CA MET A 421 3.83 14.50 9.78
C MET A 421 3.95 14.51 8.27
N SER A 422 4.92 13.77 7.76
CA SER A 422 5.99 14.51 7.09
C SER A 422 7.33 14.46 7.85
N SER A 423 7.60 13.39 8.62
CA SER A 423 8.30 13.40 9.94
C SER A 423 9.85 13.28 9.95
N VAL A 424 10.45 12.78 11.05
CA VAL A 424 11.57 13.39 11.82
C VAL A 424 12.88 12.54 11.86
N PHE A 425 13.95 13.06 12.48
CA PHE A 425 15.40 12.67 12.54
C PHE A 425 15.76 11.15 12.68
N THR A 426 16.96 10.58 12.41
CA THR A 426 18.18 10.74 11.52
C THR A 426 19.26 9.71 11.99
N THR A 427 20.41 9.31 11.37
CA THR A 427 21.02 9.18 10.01
C THR A 427 22.43 8.53 10.17
N SER A 428 22.96 7.71 9.25
CA SER A 428 24.38 7.29 9.19
C SER A 428 24.84 6.89 7.76
N LYS A 429 26.13 6.59 7.53
CA LYS A 429 26.74 6.36 6.17
C LYS A 429 27.80 5.26 6.11
N THR A 430 27.76 4.44 5.05
CA THR A 430 28.90 4.25 4.09
C THR A 430 28.40 3.70 2.73
N SER A 431 29.27 3.54 1.73
CA SER A 431 28.87 3.18 0.34
C SER A 431 30.00 2.47 -0.44
N ILE A 432 29.66 1.63 -1.42
CA ILE A 432 30.50 1.19 -2.58
C ILE A 432 29.59 0.52 -3.63
N SER A 433 30.03 0.33 -4.88
CA SER A 433 29.14 0.06 -6.04
C SER A 433 29.71 -0.87 -7.14
N LYS A 434 28.79 -1.56 -7.84
CA LYS A 434 28.88 -2.11 -9.23
C LYS A 434 29.94 -3.17 -9.58
N LEU A 435 29.48 -4.29 -10.16
CA LEU A 435 29.61 -4.58 -11.60
C LEU A 435 28.78 -5.81 -12.04
N ILE A 436 28.67 -6.06 -13.36
CA ILE A 436 27.79 -7.06 -14.01
C ILE A 436 28.60 -7.85 -15.05
N SER A 437 28.41 -9.18 -15.19
CA SER A 437 28.21 -9.86 -16.50
C SER A 437 28.08 -11.40 -16.42
N ASN A 438 27.13 -11.89 -17.23
CA ASN A 438 27.05 -13.16 -17.98
C ASN A 438 27.23 -14.52 -17.26
N VAL A 439 26.25 -15.41 -17.45
CA VAL A 439 26.30 -16.84 -17.09
C VAL A 439 25.78 -17.71 -18.25
N THR A 440 26.32 -18.92 -18.36
CA THR A 440 25.87 -19.99 -19.26
C THR A 440 25.42 -21.20 -18.43
N SER A 441 24.26 -21.79 -18.73
CA SER A 441 23.78 -23.01 -18.09
C SER A 441 24.31 -24.28 -18.78
N THR A 442 24.36 -25.39 -18.04
CA THR A 442 24.66 -26.73 -18.54
C THR A 442 23.79 -27.75 -17.82
N THR A 443 22.99 -28.51 -18.57
CA THR A 443 22.11 -29.57 -18.03
C THR A 443 22.75 -30.95 -18.16
N VAL A 444 22.34 -31.89 -17.30
CA VAL A 444 22.73 -33.31 -17.34
C VAL A 444 21.46 -34.15 -17.18
N PRO A 445 21.15 -35.10 -18.08
CA PRO A 445 19.85 -35.78 -18.10
C PRO A 445 19.84 -37.11 -17.32
N GLY A 446 18.69 -37.44 -16.71
CA GLY A 446 18.41 -38.74 -16.10
C GLY A 446 17.08 -38.74 -15.33
N ASP A 447 16.01 -39.23 -15.94
CA ASP A 447 14.63 -39.16 -15.41
C ASP A 447 14.43 -39.83 -14.05
N GLN A 448 14.26 -39.03 -12.99
CA GLN A 448 13.05 -39.05 -12.16
C GLN A 448 12.86 -37.79 -11.28
N ASP A 449 13.65 -36.75 -11.52
CA ASP A 449 13.99 -35.74 -10.52
C ASP A 449 14.37 -34.42 -11.25
N ASP A 450 13.39 -33.58 -11.62
CA ASP A 450 13.55 -32.46 -12.59
C ASP A 450 14.13 -31.17 -11.95
N ILE A 451 15.20 -31.32 -11.16
CA ILE A 451 15.83 -30.22 -10.42
C ILE A 451 16.80 -29.44 -11.32
N HIS A 452 16.56 -28.15 -11.48
CA HIS A 452 17.30 -27.28 -12.38
C HIS A 452 18.20 -26.28 -11.64
N LEU A 453 19.51 -26.48 -11.75
CA LEU A 453 20.52 -25.55 -11.25
C LEU A 453 20.67 -24.33 -12.16
N VAL A 454 20.60 -23.12 -11.60
CA VAL A 454 20.86 -21.87 -12.31
C VAL A 454 21.95 -21.08 -11.59
N MET A 455 23.11 -20.91 -12.23
CA MET A 455 24.27 -20.21 -11.65
C MET A 455 24.24 -18.68 -11.84
N THR A 456 23.16 -18.12 -12.39
CA THR A 456 23.00 -16.68 -12.59
C THR A 456 22.88 -15.98 -11.24
N PRO A 457 23.75 -15.02 -10.88
CA PRO A 457 23.74 -14.38 -9.57
C PRO A 457 22.55 -13.42 -9.46
N LEU A 458 21.47 -13.89 -8.83
CA LEU A 458 20.19 -13.21 -8.66
C LEU A 458 19.83 -13.07 -7.17
N SER A 459 19.04 -12.07 -6.80
CA SER A 459 18.46 -12.03 -5.44
C SER A 459 17.40 -13.13 -5.34
N TRP A 460 17.00 -13.48 -4.13
CA TRP A 460 16.01 -14.54 -3.93
C TRP A 460 14.69 -14.23 -4.67
N TRP A 461 14.26 -12.96 -4.69
CA TRP A 461 13.09 -12.52 -5.47
C TRP A 461 13.31 -12.60 -6.99
N ASP A 462 14.45 -12.16 -7.51
CA ASP A 462 14.80 -12.29 -8.94
C ASP A 462 14.83 -13.78 -9.35
N ALA A 463 15.38 -14.64 -8.48
CA ALA A 463 15.48 -16.09 -8.68
C ALA A 463 14.11 -16.77 -8.65
N LEU A 464 13.23 -16.40 -7.72
CA LEU A 464 11.84 -16.88 -7.66
C LEU A 464 11.08 -16.56 -8.95
N HIS A 465 11.19 -15.32 -9.43
CA HIS A 465 10.58 -14.91 -10.70
C HIS A 465 11.21 -15.63 -11.90
N TYR A 466 12.53 -15.85 -11.90
CA TYR A 466 13.18 -16.64 -12.93
C TYR A 466 12.65 -18.09 -12.95
N CYS A 467 12.56 -18.76 -11.80
CA CYS A 467 12.05 -20.12 -11.72
C CYS A 467 10.60 -20.19 -12.21
N ARG A 468 9.71 -19.33 -11.69
CA ARG A 468 8.29 -19.26 -12.10
C ARG A 468 8.05 -18.88 -13.57
N HIS A 469 9.06 -18.35 -14.26
CA HIS A 469 8.98 -17.99 -15.68
C HIS A 469 9.54 -19.07 -16.62
N ASN A 470 10.52 -19.86 -16.17
CA ASN A 470 11.24 -20.83 -17.01
C ASN A 470 10.96 -22.30 -16.64
N TYR A 471 10.47 -22.53 -15.42
CA TYR A 471 10.21 -23.82 -14.77
C TYR A 471 8.95 -23.69 -13.88
N SER A 472 8.87 -24.40 -12.76
CA SER A 472 7.75 -24.36 -11.80
C SER A 472 7.94 -23.29 -10.71
N ASP A 473 8.93 -23.46 -9.83
CA ASP A 473 9.18 -22.58 -8.66
C ASP A 473 10.64 -22.76 -8.14
N LEU A 474 11.04 -22.02 -7.12
CA LEU A 474 12.27 -22.33 -6.36
C LEU A 474 12.09 -23.66 -5.61
N LEU A 475 13.15 -24.45 -5.55
CA LEU A 475 13.10 -25.81 -5.00
C LEU A 475 12.56 -25.88 -3.57
N SER A 476 11.46 -26.62 -3.38
CA SER A 476 11.02 -27.10 -2.07
C SER A 476 11.68 -28.44 -1.70
N ILE A 477 11.90 -28.66 -0.40
CA ILE A 477 12.58 -29.85 0.12
C ILE A 477 11.72 -30.50 1.22
N PRO A 478 10.62 -31.19 0.86
CA PRO A 478 9.68 -31.77 1.82
C PRO A 478 10.20 -33.04 2.53
N ASN A 479 11.34 -33.60 2.12
CA ASN A 479 11.92 -34.81 2.71
C ASN A 479 13.43 -34.97 2.39
N SER A 480 14.07 -35.95 3.05
CA SER A 480 15.50 -36.23 2.90
C SER A 480 15.92 -36.76 1.52
N LYS A 481 15.04 -37.43 0.75
CA LYS A 481 15.37 -37.85 -0.65
C LYS A 481 15.61 -36.61 -1.51
N THR A 482 14.75 -35.60 -1.39
CA THR A 482 14.90 -34.33 -2.10
C THR A 482 16.16 -33.58 -1.65
N GLN A 483 16.50 -33.62 -0.36
CA GLN A 483 17.75 -33.04 0.17
C GLN A 483 19.01 -33.73 -0.37
N GLU A 484 19.06 -35.06 -0.37
CA GLU A 484 20.18 -35.83 -0.92
C GLU A 484 20.39 -35.58 -2.42
N LEU A 485 19.29 -35.40 -3.15
CA LEU A 485 19.27 -35.07 -4.56
C LEU A 485 19.78 -33.65 -4.83
N ALA A 486 19.26 -32.65 -4.11
CA ALA A 486 19.70 -31.26 -4.21
C ALA A 486 21.21 -31.12 -3.92
N ALA A 487 21.69 -31.79 -2.87
CA ALA A 487 23.11 -31.89 -2.54
C ALA A 487 23.92 -32.59 -3.66
N ARG A 488 23.38 -33.65 -4.26
CA ARG A 488 24.03 -34.42 -5.33
C ARG A 488 24.22 -33.60 -6.61
N VAL A 489 23.19 -32.90 -7.08
CA VAL A 489 23.30 -32.04 -8.28
C VAL A 489 24.21 -30.83 -8.04
N SER A 490 24.25 -30.34 -6.80
CA SER A 490 25.05 -29.16 -6.43
C SER A 490 26.54 -29.44 -6.16
N ARG A 491 26.91 -30.69 -5.87
CA ARG A 491 28.24 -31.07 -5.32
C ARG A 491 29.47 -30.59 -6.09
N ASN A 492 29.36 -30.32 -7.39
CA ASN A 492 30.49 -29.91 -8.24
C ASN A 492 30.62 -28.39 -8.41
N ILE A 493 29.81 -27.59 -7.71
CA ILE A 493 29.81 -26.12 -7.79
C ILE A 493 30.80 -25.53 -6.79
N THR A 494 31.46 -24.44 -7.16
CA THR A 494 32.16 -23.56 -6.21
C THR A 494 31.34 -22.29 -5.97
N ALA A 495 30.50 -22.31 -4.94
CA ALA A 495 29.68 -21.19 -4.48
C ALA A 495 29.66 -21.16 -2.94
N GLN A 496 29.12 -20.10 -2.33
CA GLN A 496 28.91 -20.03 -0.87
C GLN A 496 27.65 -20.80 -0.48
N GLY A 497 26.55 -20.51 -1.16
CA GLY A 497 25.29 -21.25 -1.08
C GLY A 497 24.47 -21.06 -2.36
N LEU A 498 23.31 -21.70 -2.41
CA LEU A 498 22.32 -21.57 -3.49
C LEU A 498 20.94 -21.30 -2.90
N TRP A 499 20.17 -20.37 -3.48
CA TRP A 499 18.79 -20.12 -3.04
C TRP A 499 17.89 -21.34 -3.25
N ILE A 500 17.02 -21.59 -2.26
CA ILE A 500 15.92 -22.56 -2.28
C ILE A 500 14.60 -21.87 -1.89
N GLY A 501 13.45 -22.53 -2.08
CA GLY A 501 12.12 -21.93 -1.92
C GLY A 501 11.68 -21.66 -0.48
N LEU A 502 12.49 -21.96 0.52
CA LEU A 502 12.14 -21.76 1.93
C LEU A 502 12.33 -20.29 2.33
N ARG A 503 11.28 -19.68 2.87
CA ARG A 503 11.32 -18.32 3.43
C ARG A 503 10.79 -18.32 4.87
N ARG A 504 11.36 -17.43 5.70
CA ARG A 504 10.83 -17.08 7.01
C ARG A 504 9.76 -16.00 6.87
N HIS A 505 8.62 -16.19 7.51
CA HIS A 505 7.60 -15.15 7.60
C HIS A 505 8.04 -14.05 8.56
N GLN A 506 8.13 -12.84 8.03
CA GLN A 506 8.92 -11.74 8.57
C GLN A 506 8.27 -10.97 9.74
N VAL A 507 7.01 -11.27 10.05
CA VAL A 507 6.29 -10.76 11.23
C VAL A 507 5.86 -11.87 12.21
N TRP A 508 5.90 -13.15 11.79
CA TRP A 508 5.45 -14.30 12.64
C TRP A 508 6.51 -15.40 12.85
N GLY A 509 7.70 -15.27 12.25
CA GLY A 509 8.86 -16.15 12.47
C GLY A 509 8.76 -17.57 11.90
N TYR A 510 7.58 -18.02 11.46
CA TYR A 510 7.38 -19.35 10.89
C TYR A 510 8.11 -19.54 9.55
N LEU A 511 8.27 -20.80 9.14
CA LEU A 511 8.88 -21.17 7.87
C LEU A 511 7.79 -21.63 6.88
N TYR A 512 7.93 -21.27 5.61
CA TYR A 512 7.04 -21.71 4.53
C TYR A 512 7.82 -21.91 3.22
N TRP A 513 7.33 -22.79 2.34
CA TRP A 513 7.82 -22.94 0.97
C TRP A 513 7.01 -22.07 0.00
N THR A 514 7.64 -21.53 -1.05
CA THR A 514 7.00 -20.62 -2.01
C THR A 514 5.91 -21.24 -2.87
N ASP A 515 5.99 -22.55 -3.10
CA ASP A 515 5.04 -23.39 -3.83
C ASP A 515 3.81 -23.79 -2.98
N GLY A 516 3.85 -23.54 -1.67
CA GLY A 516 2.82 -23.96 -0.72
C GLY A 516 2.98 -25.38 -0.17
N GLU A 517 4.12 -26.05 -0.41
CA GLU A 517 4.40 -27.35 0.22
C GLU A 517 4.53 -27.25 1.74
N ALA A 518 4.30 -28.38 2.43
CA ALA A 518 4.31 -28.42 3.88
C ALA A 518 5.73 -28.59 4.46
N VAL A 519 6.12 -27.75 5.42
CA VAL A 519 7.43 -27.78 6.09
C VAL A 519 7.51 -28.91 7.12
N ASN A 520 7.47 -30.16 6.62
CA ASN A 520 7.58 -31.40 7.40
C ASN A 520 9.02 -31.89 7.59
N TYR A 521 9.98 -31.23 6.94
CA TYR A 521 11.41 -31.55 6.97
C TYR A 521 12.22 -30.27 7.17
N ILE A 522 13.29 -30.36 7.95
CA ILE A 522 14.25 -29.28 8.20
C ILE A 522 15.68 -29.83 8.19
N ASN A 523 16.63 -29.05 7.66
CA ASN A 523 18.04 -29.43 7.57
C ASN A 523 18.98 -28.24 7.89
N TRP A 524 18.63 -27.42 8.88
CA TRP A 524 19.42 -26.25 9.33
C TRP A 524 20.83 -26.64 9.80
N GLY A 525 21.79 -25.71 9.64
CA GLY A 525 23.16 -25.86 10.15
C GLY A 525 23.27 -25.72 11.67
N ASP A 526 24.42 -26.13 12.23
CA ASP A 526 24.72 -25.98 13.65
C ASP A 526 24.73 -24.49 14.06
N GLY A 527 23.72 -24.07 14.82
CA GLY A 527 23.53 -22.68 15.27
C GLY A 527 22.54 -21.86 14.44
N GLU A 528 22.06 -22.42 13.32
CA GLU A 528 21.11 -21.76 12.42
C GLU A 528 19.65 -22.16 12.75
N PRO A 529 18.66 -21.28 12.56
CA PRO A 529 18.77 -19.90 12.07
C PRO A 529 19.41 -18.92 13.09
N SER A 530 20.37 -18.10 12.65
CA SER A 530 21.16 -17.26 13.55
C SER A 530 20.65 -15.82 13.72
N ASP A 531 19.94 -15.25 12.75
CA ASP A 531 19.22 -13.97 12.89
C ASP A 531 17.76 -14.06 12.38
N PRO A 532 16.76 -14.19 13.28
CA PRO A 532 15.37 -14.35 12.90
C PRO A 532 14.69 -13.07 12.37
N VAL A 533 15.41 -11.94 12.33
CA VAL A 533 14.89 -10.63 11.90
C VAL A 533 15.50 -10.17 10.58
N SER A 534 16.80 -10.41 10.35
CA SER A 534 17.50 -9.88 9.17
C SER A 534 17.65 -10.83 7.98
N ASP A 535 17.80 -12.13 8.24
CA ASP A 535 18.08 -13.12 7.21
C ASP A 535 16.86 -14.06 7.09
N MET A 536 16.12 -13.90 5.99
CA MET A 536 14.77 -14.49 5.86
C MET A 536 14.62 -15.44 4.67
N CYS A 537 15.49 -15.31 3.68
CA CYS A 537 15.53 -16.17 2.51
C CYS A 537 16.55 -17.30 2.77
N THR A 538 16.23 -18.53 2.40
CA THR A 538 17.08 -19.68 2.76
C THR A 538 18.01 -20.08 1.63
N ILE A 539 19.28 -20.32 1.96
CA ILE A 539 20.27 -20.96 1.10
C ILE A 539 20.55 -22.40 1.54
N MET A 540 20.84 -23.27 0.58
CA MET A 540 21.57 -24.51 0.83
C MET A 540 23.07 -24.22 0.78
N SER A 541 23.76 -24.34 1.92
CA SER A 541 25.18 -24.00 2.07
C SER A 541 26.10 -25.05 1.43
N GLN A 542 26.94 -24.63 0.48
CA GLN A 542 27.94 -25.52 -0.12
C GLN A 542 29.07 -25.83 0.87
N THR A 543 29.40 -24.88 1.75
CA THR A 543 30.50 -25.00 2.72
C THR A 543 30.11 -25.78 3.98
N ASN A 544 28.83 -25.76 4.37
CA ASN A 544 28.32 -26.46 5.56
C ASN A 544 27.61 -27.77 5.22
N ASN A 545 28.23 -28.63 4.40
CA ASN A 545 27.73 -29.97 4.06
C ASN A 545 26.26 -30.02 3.57
N PHE A 546 25.83 -29.01 2.79
CA PHE A 546 24.47 -28.88 2.24
C PHE A 546 23.36 -28.67 3.30
N THR A 547 23.70 -28.29 4.54
CA THR A 547 22.70 -27.77 5.48
C THR A 547 22.14 -26.43 5.01
N TRP A 548 21.00 -26.05 5.57
CA TRP A 548 20.34 -24.78 5.30
C TRP A 548 20.91 -23.68 6.20
N ASN A 549 21.07 -22.49 5.63
CA ASN A 549 21.41 -21.25 6.31
C ASN A 549 20.40 -20.20 5.86
N ASP A 550 20.08 -19.23 6.71
CA ASP A 550 19.39 -18.03 6.26
C ASP A 550 20.39 -17.05 5.61
N ALA A 551 19.89 -16.15 4.76
CA ALA A 551 20.66 -15.09 4.13
C ALA A 551 19.78 -13.93 3.66
N CYS A 552 20.35 -12.73 3.65
CA CYS A 552 19.71 -11.50 3.21
C CYS A 552 19.23 -11.65 1.76
N CYS A 553 17.93 -11.46 1.54
CA CYS A 553 17.25 -11.80 0.28
C CYS A 553 17.84 -11.11 -0.96
N ASP A 554 18.49 -9.96 -0.81
CA ASP A 554 19.13 -9.21 -1.91
C ASP A 554 20.48 -9.81 -2.37
N THR A 555 21.05 -10.76 -1.63
CA THR A 555 22.33 -11.39 -1.96
C THR A 555 22.27 -12.07 -3.34
N LYS A 556 23.14 -11.64 -4.26
CA LYS A 556 23.12 -12.13 -5.64
C LYS A 556 23.84 -13.50 -5.75
N LEU A 557 23.08 -14.58 -5.67
CA LEU A 557 23.56 -15.98 -5.63
C LEU A 557 23.01 -16.80 -6.79
N GLY A 558 23.63 -17.95 -7.05
CA GLY A 558 22.99 -19.02 -7.83
C GLY A 558 21.82 -19.64 -7.06
N PHE A 559 20.97 -20.39 -7.75
CA PHE A 559 19.70 -20.86 -7.21
C PHE A 559 19.28 -22.18 -7.85
N ILE A 560 18.29 -22.84 -7.23
CA ILE A 560 17.77 -24.14 -7.65
C ILE A 560 16.27 -24.04 -7.88
N CYS A 561 15.82 -24.34 -9.10
CA CYS A 561 14.42 -24.47 -9.46
C CYS A 561 14.01 -25.95 -9.57
N TYR A 562 12.70 -26.17 -9.69
CA TYR A 562 12.06 -27.38 -10.24
C TYR A 562 10.84 -26.94 -11.07
#